data_AF-T1AGH7-F1
#
_entry.id   AF-T1AGH7-F1
#
_cell.length_a   1.000
_cell.length_b   1.000
_cell.length_c   1.000
_cell.angle_alpha   90.00
_cell.angle_beta   90.00
_cell.angle_gamma   90.00
#
_symmetry.space_group_name_H-M   'P 1'
#
loop_
_entity.id
_entity.type
_entity.pdbx_description
1 polymer ?
#
loop_
_entity_poly.entity_id
_entity_poly.type
_entity_poly.pdbx_seq_one_letter_code
_entity_poly.pdbx_strand_id
1 'polypeptide(L)'
;PGIYQELIDKVGDVRSVVIGNRVFSALITPRASLTADEVDHRHYLSLGDFDAKEFRLPPEVEMALLGVTRNFGLCYSAADFALDKNGELYFLELNPAGQFGYVEQIVPSMRILDALVQLLLQRGPVRSDDLPVLTLSEYESTSDAADFFVEAESSDSQALRPNFIVSELHGIA
;
A
#
# COMPACT_ATOMS: atom_id res chain seq x y z
N PRO A 1 -26.98 10.75 -0.39
CA PRO A 1 -26.06 11.73 0.25
C PRO A 1 -24.66 11.53 -0.36
N GLY A 2 -23.85 12.57 -0.47
CA GLY A 2 -22.48 12.51 -1.00
C GLY A 2 -21.52 13.29 -0.11
N ILE A 3 -20.24 12.90 -0.14
CA ILE A 3 -19.15 13.63 0.53
C ILE A 3 -18.40 14.38 -0.56
N TYR A 4 -18.21 15.68 -0.38
CA TYR A 4 -17.43 16.54 -1.26
C TYR A 4 -16.24 17.06 -0.45
N GLN A 5 -15.05 17.07 -1.06
CA GLN A 5 -13.81 17.53 -0.46
C GLN A 5 -13.17 18.60 -1.34
N GLU A 6 -12.35 19.45 -0.73
CA GLU A 6 -11.52 20.42 -1.45
C GLU A 6 -10.52 19.68 -2.35
N LEU A 7 -10.32 20.19 -3.57
CA LEU A 7 -9.34 19.64 -4.50
C LEU A 7 -7.94 20.13 -4.12
N ILE A 8 -7.03 19.19 -3.87
CA ILE A 8 -5.63 19.48 -3.56
C ILE A 8 -4.79 19.53 -4.84
N ASP A 9 -4.07 20.62 -5.06
CA ASP A 9 -3.05 20.78 -6.13
C ASP A 9 -1.79 19.97 -5.77
N LYS A 10 -1.86 18.65 -5.97
CA LYS A 10 -0.85 17.70 -5.56
C LYS A 10 0.17 17.40 -6.66
N VAL A 11 1.39 17.06 -6.25
CA VAL A 11 2.48 16.59 -7.13
C VAL A 11 2.67 15.07 -7.07
N GLY A 12 1.98 14.39 -6.13
CA GLY A 12 1.99 12.94 -6.00
C GLY A 12 1.15 12.46 -4.81
N ASP A 13 1.09 11.14 -4.66
CA ASP A 13 0.39 10.47 -3.59
C ASP A 13 1.36 9.70 -2.69
N VAL A 14 1.15 9.76 -1.38
CA VAL A 14 1.88 8.95 -0.42
C VAL A 14 0.96 7.88 0.15
N ARG A 15 1.26 6.62 -0.18
CA ARG A 15 0.58 5.44 0.37
C ARG A 15 1.36 4.96 1.58
N SER A 16 0.77 5.01 2.76
CA SER A 16 1.40 4.61 4.02
C SER A 16 0.72 3.37 4.59
N VAL A 17 1.47 2.29 4.82
CA VAL A 17 0.96 1.05 5.44
C VAL A 17 1.52 0.94 6.84
N VAL A 18 0.63 0.80 7.82
CA VAL A 18 0.97 0.54 9.21
C VAL A 18 0.88 -0.97 9.46
N ILE A 19 1.96 -1.56 9.97
CA ILE A 19 2.01 -2.94 10.46
C ILE A 19 2.50 -2.94 11.91
N GLY A 20 1.59 -3.18 12.85
CA GLY A 20 1.86 -3.11 14.28
C GLY A 20 2.31 -1.70 14.69
N ASN A 21 3.63 -1.53 14.90
CA ASN A 21 4.25 -0.26 15.28
C ASN A 21 5.18 0.31 14.19
N ARG A 22 5.19 -0.27 13.00
CA ARG A 22 6.04 0.15 11.87
C ARG A 22 5.18 0.82 10.81
N VAL A 23 5.71 1.85 10.17
CA VAL A 23 5.07 2.55 9.06
C VAL A 23 5.94 2.43 7.81
N PHE A 24 5.33 2.04 6.70
CA PHE A 24 5.95 1.90 5.40
C PHE A 24 5.27 2.89 4.45
N SER A 25 5.98 3.91 3.98
CA SER A 25 5.38 4.92 3.09
C SER A 25 6.05 4.95 1.72
N ALA A 26 5.26 4.86 0.65
CA ALA A 26 5.72 4.99 -0.72
C ALA A 26 5.19 6.30 -1.31
N LEU A 27 6.06 7.10 -1.90
CA LEU A 27 5.65 8.22 -2.74
C LEU A 27 5.52 7.71 -4.17
N ILE A 28 4.35 7.97 -4.75
CA ILE A 28 4.01 7.61 -6.12
C ILE A 28 3.74 8.92 -6.87
N THR A 29 4.52 9.17 -7.90
CA THR A 29 4.42 10.38 -8.73
C THR A 29 4.16 9.99 -10.17
N PRO A 30 3.30 10.73 -10.90
CA PRO A 30 3.13 10.54 -12.34
C PRO A 30 4.41 10.95 -13.09
N ARG A 31 4.76 10.28 -14.20
CA ARG A 31 5.92 10.67 -15.03
C ARG A 31 5.57 11.80 -16.00
N ALA A 32 4.38 11.75 -16.61
CA ALA A 32 3.82 12.88 -17.32
C ALA A 32 3.19 13.89 -16.34
N SER A 33 3.07 15.16 -16.76
CA SER A 33 2.34 16.15 -15.96
C SER A 33 0.86 15.76 -15.86
N LEU A 34 0.32 15.74 -14.64
CA LEU A 34 -1.10 15.48 -14.40
C LEU A 34 -1.97 16.44 -15.22
N THR A 35 -2.88 15.89 -15.99
CA THR A 35 -4.05 16.62 -16.47
C THR A 35 -5.05 16.78 -15.31
N ALA A 36 -5.98 17.74 -15.42
CA ALA A 36 -6.97 18.01 -14.37
C ALA A 36 -7.87 16.80 -14.03
N ASP A 37 -7.89 15.77 -14.88
CA ASP A 37 -8.67 14.54 -14.71
C ASP A 37 -7.87 13.41 -14.00
N GLU A 38 -6.57 13.60 -13.73
CA GLU A 38 -5.66 12.59 -13.16
C GLU A 38 -5.41 12.82 -11.67
N VAL A 39 -6.49 13.05 -10.92
CA VAL A 39 -6.45 13.39 -9.49
C VAL A 39 -6.19 12.16 -8.60
N ASP A 40 -6.15 10.93 -9.14
CA ASP A 40 -6.06 9.69 -8.36
C ASP A 40 -4.90 8.81 -8.82
N HIS A 41 -4.08 8.34 -7.87
CA HIS A 41 -2.92 7.49 -8.19
C HIS A 41 -3.28 6.22 -8.95
N ARG A 42 -4.49 5.69 -8.74
CA ARG A 42 -4.96 4.49 -9.43
C ARG A 42 -4.98 4.68 -10.94
N HIS A 43 -5.17 5.91 -11.41
CA HIS A 43 -5.17 6.21 -12.84
C HIS A 43 -3.79 6.00 -13.45
N TYR A 44 -2.77 6.71 -13.00
CA TYR A 44 -1.43 6.57 -13.58
C TYR A 44 -0.78 5.21 -13.25
N LEU A 45 -1.16 4.56 -12.14
CA LEU A 45 -0.77 3.17 -11.87
C LEU A 45 -1.31 2.23 -12.96
N SER A 46 -2.58 2.39 -13.34
CA SER A 46 -3.21 1.58 -14.40
C SER A 46 -2.63 1.83 -15.79
N LEU A 47 -2.01 2.99 -16.01
CA LEU A 47 -1.31 3.32 -17.25
C LEU A 47 0.18 2.89 -17.25
N GLY A 48 0.71 2.50 -16.09
CA GLY A 48 2.15 2.24 -15.93
C GLY A 48 3.03 3.50 -16.05
N ASP A 49 2.44 4.70 -15.95
CA ASP A 49 3.12 5.97 -16.18
C ASP A 49 3.45 6.70 -14.86
N PHE A 50 4.24 6.03 -14.03
CA PHE A 50 4.58 6.54 -12.69
C PHE A 50 6.00 6.19 -12.27
N ASP A 51 6.52 6.98 -11.35
CA ASP A 51 7.69 6.66 -10.54
C ASP A 51 7.26 6.40 -9.10
N ALA A 52 7.92 5.45 -8.45
CA ALA A 52 7.65 5.11 -7.05
C ALA A 52 8.96 4.98 -6.28
N LYS A 53 8.96 5.44 -5.04
CA LYS A 53 10.10 5.31 -4.13
C LYS A 53 9.66 5.31 -2.68
N GLU A 54 10.53 4.82 -1.80
CA GLU A 54 10.35 5.00 -0.37
C GLU A 54 10.24 6.48 0.00
N PHE A 55 9.32 6.76 0.90
CA PHE A 55 9.06 8.08 1.45
C PHE A 55 9.18 8.04 2.96
N ARG A 56 9.86 9.02 3.55
CA ARG A 56 9.93 9.18 5.00
C ARG A 56 8.91 10.23 5.41
N LEU A 57 7.90 9.81 6.15
CA LEU A 57 6.96 10.74 6.75
C LEU A 57 7.69 11.66 7.74
N PRO A 58 7.26 12.92 7.89
CA PRO A 58 7.65 13.72 9.04
C PRO A 58 7.34 12.98 10.35
N PRO A 59 8.23 12.99 11.36
CA PRO A 59 8.05 12.21 12.58
C PRO A 59 6.69 12.43 13.28
N GLU A 60 6.20 13.66 13.26
CA GLU A 60 4.90 14.04 13.80
C GLU A 60 3.72 13.39 13.04
N VAL A 61 3.83 13.26 11.72
CA VAL A 61 2.81 12.59 10.89
C VAL A 61 2.86 11.08 11.12
N GLU A 62 4.05 10.49 11.21
CA GLU A 62 4.23 9.07 11.52
C GLU A 62 3.65 8.72 12.89
N MET A 63 3.96 9.53 13.92
CA MET A 63 3.41 9.36 15.26
C MET A 63 1.89 9.53 15.31
N ALA A 64 1.35 10.51 14.57
CA ALA A 64 -0.09 10.73 14.49
C ALA A 64 -0.80 9.54 13.80
N LEU A 65 -0.23 9.02 12.72
CA LEU A 65 -0.76 7.86 12.00
C LEU A 65 -0.79 6.62 12.90
N LEU A 66 0.33 6.32 13.58
CA LEU A 66 0.38 5.24 14.57
C LEU A 66 -0.64 5.45 15.70
N GLY A 67 -0.82 6.69 16.16
CA GLY A 67 -1.80 7.04 17.18
C GLY A 67 -3.24 6.76 16.76
N VAL A 68 -3.62 7.20 15.55
CA VAL A 68 -4.96 6.99 15.00
C VAL A 68 -5.24 5.51 14.77
N THR A 69 -4.30 4.76 14.18
CA THR A 69 -4.43 3.31 13.97
C THR A 69 -4.68 2.58 15.31
N ARG A 70 -3.91 2.91 16.35
CA ARG A 70 -4.11 2.33 17.69
C ARG A 70 -5.43 2.76 18.33
N ASN A 71 -5.84 4.02 18.16
CA ASN A 71 -7.09 4.54 18.71
C ASN A 71 -8.32 3.83 18.13
N PHE A 72 -8.24 3.38 16.87
CA PHE A 72 -9.26 2.51 16.26
C PHE A 72 -9.14 1.03 16.63
N GLY A 73 -8.18 0.65 17.49
CA GLY A 73 -7.96 -0.75 17.88
C GLY A 73 -7.36 -1.61 16.76
N LEU A 74 -6.74 -0.99 15.75
CA LEU A 74 -6.17 -1.67 14.60
C LEU A 74 -4.68 -1.96 14.82
N CYS A 75 -4.21 -3.09 14.30
CA CYS A 75 -2.78 -3.39 14.14
C CYS A 75 -2.32 -3.30 12.67
N TYR A 76 -3.26 -3.01 11.77
CA TYR A 76 -3.05 -2.84 10.34
C TYR A 76 -3.90 -1.68 9.83
N SER A 77 -3.33 -0.84 8.98
CA SER A 77 -4.10 0.15 8.21
C SER A 77 -3.30 0.67 7.03
N ALA A 78 -3.96 0.98 5.93
CA ALA A 78 -3.37 1.76 4.84
C ALA A 78 -3.94 3.18 4.88
N ALA A 79 -3.09 4.19 4.79
CA ALA A 79 -3.48 5.59 4.74
C ALA A 79 -3.01 6.21 3.41
N ASP A 80 -3.85 7.08 2.87
CA ASP A 80 -3.55 7.84 1.66
C ASP A 80 -3.36 9.31 2.02
N PHE A 81 -2.30 9.90 1.48
CA PHE A 81 -2.03 11.33 1.56
C PHE A 81 -1.81 11.92 0.17
N ALA A 82 -2.28 13.14 -0.04
CA ALA A 82 -1.83 13.97 -1.15
C ALA A 82 -0.61 14.79 -0.70
N LEU A 83 0.43 14.85 -1.56
CA LEU A 83 1.61 15.69 -1.35
C LEU A 83 1.54 16.89 -2.30
N ASP A 84 1.56 18.11 -1.77
CA ASP A 84 1.56 19.32 -2.59
C ASP A 84 2.98 19.73 -3.04
N LYS A 85 3.06 20.77 -3.88
CA LYS A 85 4.34 21.32 -4.38
C LYS A 85 5.20 22.00 -3.31
N ASN A 86 4.63 22.33 -2.15
CA ASN A 86 5.35 22.89 -1.00
C ASN A 86 5.89 21.80 -0.06
N GLY A 87 5.53 20.54 -0.30
CA GLY A 87 5.90 19.40 0.54
C GLY A 87 4.92 19.16 1.70
N GLU A 88 3.75 19.80 1.69
CA GLU A 88 2.71 19.60 2.68
C GLU A 88 1.93 18.31 2.39
N LEU A 89 1.64 17.56 3.46
CA LEU A 89 0.87 16.31 3.41
C LEU A 89 -0.57 16.54 3.85
N TYR A 90 -1.50 16.13 3.00
CA TYR A 90 -2.94 16.20 3.24
C TYR A 90 -3.46 14.78 3.43
N PHE A 91 -3.89 14.44 4.66
CA PHE A 91 -4.50 13.15 4.96
C PHE A 91 -5.87 13.01 4.28
N LEU A 92 -6.07 11.94 3.50
CA LEU A 92 -7.30 11.72 2.73
C LEU A 92 -8.18 10.65 3.38
N GLU A 93 -7.61 9.46 3.64
CA GLU A 93 -8.33 8.35 4.25
C GLU A 93 -7.44 7.41 5.05
N LEU A 94 -8.08 6.62 5.93
CA LEU A 94 -7.49 5.46 6.59
C LEU A 94 -8.36 4.24 6.31
N ASN A 95 -7.81 3.29 5.58
CA ASN A 95 -8.46 2.06 5.18
C ASN A 95 -7.94 0.86 6.01
N PRO A 96 -8.77 0.26 6.89
CA PRO A 96 -8.37 -0.87 7.73
C PRO A 96 -8.14 -2.18 6.95
N ALA A 97 -8.52 -2.23 5.67
CA ALA A 97 -8.33 -3.38 4.78
C ALA A 97 -7.73 -2.97 3.43
N GLY A 98 -7.06 -1.81 3.37
CA GLY A 98 -6.48 -1.32 2.13
C GLY A 98 -5.38 -2.25 1.63
N GLN A 99 -5.29 -2.47 0.33
CA GLN A 99 -4.26 -3.33 -0.25
C GLN A 99 -2.85 -2.74 -0.05
N PHE A 100 -1.90 -3.59 0.32
CA PHE A 100 -0.47 -3.25 0.39
C PHE A 100 0.38 -3.94 -0.69
N GLY A 101 -0.11 -5.01 -1.32
CA GLY A 101 0.70 -5.85 -2.20
C GLY A 101 1.32 -5.08 -3.37
N TYR A 102 0.52 -4.24 -4.05
CA TYR A 102 1.02 -3.40 -5.14
C TYR A 102 2.11 -2.42 -4.67
N VAL A 103 2.05 -1.94 -3.41
CA VAL A 103 3.02 -0.99 -2.86
C VAL A 103 4.40 -1.64 -2.76
N GLU A 104 4.44 -2.89 -2.29
CA GLU A 104 5.68 -3.66 -2.25
C GLU A 104 6.15 -4.06 -3.66
N GLN A 105 5.23 -4.36 -4.59
CA GLN A 105 5.62 -4.66 -5.98
C GLN A 105 6.32 -3.46 -6.65
N ILE A 106 5.84 -2.24 -6.41
CA ILE A 106 6.44 -1.02 -6.98
C ILE A 106 7.64 -0.50 -6.17
N VAL A 107 7.74 -0.84 -4.88
CA VAL A 107 8.91 -0.56 -4.02
C VAL A 107 9.32 -1.80 -3.20
N PRO A 108 10.04 -2.77 -3.80
CA PRO A 108 10.32 -4.08 -3.17
C PRO A 108 11.16 -4.00 -1.90
N SER A 109 11.97 -2.95 -1.73
CA SER A 109 12.81 -2.75 -0.55
C SER A 109 12.03 -2.55 0.75
N MET A 110 10.73 -2.21 0.67
CA MET A 110 9.90 -1.96 1.85
C MET A 110 9.54 -3.23 2.63
N ARG A 111 9.41 -4.37 1.95
CA ARG A 111 9.18 -5.69 2.59
C ARG A 111 8.01 -5.70 3.58
N ILE A 112 6.85 -5.23 3.12
CA ILE A 112 5.64 -5.08 3.90
C ILE A 112 5.04 -6.45 4.26
N LEU A 113 5.06 -7.41 3.33
CA LEU A 113 4.60 -8.79 3.56
C LEU A 113 5.35 -9.43 4.72
N ASP A 114 6.67 -9.31 4.74
CA ASP A 114 7.53 -9.81 5.81
C ASP A 114 7.13 -9.21 7.16
N ALA A 115 6.93 -7.90 7.24
CA ALA A 115 6.47 -7.26 8.47
C ALA A 115 5.10 -7.79 8.93
N LEU A 116 4.17 -8.05 8.00
CA LEU A 116 2.86 -8.61 8.31
C LEU A 116 2.97 -10.05 8.81
N VAL A 117 3.77 -10.89 8.15
CA VAL A 117 4.03 -12.28 8.55
C VAL A 117 4.66 -12.30 9.95
N GLN A 118 5.65 -11.46 10.22
CA GLN A 118 6.28 -11.35 11.53
C GLN A 118 5.26 -10.95 12.62
N LEU A 119 4.38 -9.99 12.33
CA LEU A 119 3.31 -9.59 13.26
C LEU A 119 2.37 -10.76 13.58
N LEU A 120 1.96 -11.52 12.57
CA LEU A 120 1.06 -12.66 12.73
C LEU A 120 1.70 -13.82 13.50
N LEU A 121 2.98 -14.11 13.22
CA LEU A 121 3.73 -15.16 13.92
C LEU A 121 3.98 -14.82 15.39
N GLN A 122 4.23 -13.55 15.71
CA GLN A 122 4.73 -13.17 17.03
C GLN A 122 3.63 -12.87 18.06
N ARG A 123 2.34 -12.77 17.68
CA ARG A 123 1.23 -12.32 18.56
C ARG A 123 1.64 -11.08 19.42
N GLY A 124 2.50 -10.19 18.89
CA GLY A 124 3.20 -9.13 19.66
C GLY A 124 4.27 -8.39 18.83
N PRO A 125 4.94 -7.35 19.37
CA PRO A 125 5.84 -6.49 18.61
C PRO A 125 7.13 -7.19 18.14
N VAL A 126 7.50 -6.88 16.89
CA VAL A 126 8.54 -7.50 16.05
C VAL A 126 9.92 -7.62 16.72
N ARG A 127 10.47 -8.83 16.79
CA ARG A 127 11.91 -9.13 16.99
C ARG A 127 12.52 -9.62 15.66
N SER A 128 13.56 -8.94 15.19
CA SER A 128 14.01 -8.95 13.78
C SER A 128 15.00 -10.04 13.38
N ASP A 129 15.60 -10.78 14.31
CA ASP A 129 16.93 -11.36 14.01
C ASP A 129 16.91 -12.85 13.58
N ASP A 130 15.80 -13.58 13.75
CA ASP A 130 15.74 -15.03 13.52
C ASP A 130 14.76 -15.49 12.42
N LEU A 131 14.05 -14.58 11.74
CA LEU A 131 13.06 -14.94 10.72
C LEU A 131 13.64 -14.76 9.31
N PRO A 132 13.36 -15.69 8.38
CA PRO A 132 13.83 -15.57 7.01
C PRO A 132 13.31 -14.28 6.38
N VAL A 133 14.21 -13.60 5.69
CA VAL A 133 13.89 -12.43 4.88
C VAL A 133 13.00 -12.87 3.72
N LEU A 134 11.78 -12.35 3.65
CA LEU A 134 10.82 -12.64 2.58
C LEU A 134 10.41 -11.34 1.86
N THR A 135 10.35 -11.38 0.54
CA THR A 135 9.64 -10.38 -0.27
C THR A 135 8.37 -10.99 -0.85
N LEU A 136 7.38 -10.16 -1.15
CA LEU A 136 6.16 -10.58 -1.83
C LEU A 136 6.47 -11.26 -3.16
N SER A 137 7.40 -10.70 -3.95
CA SER A 137 7.83 -11.30 -5.22
C SER A 137 8.47 -12.68 -5.06
N GLU A 138 9.24 -12.90 -4.00
CA GLU A 138 9.82 -14.23 -3.71
C GLU A 138 8.71 -15.22 -3.35
N TYR A 139 7.77 -14.83 -2.48
CA TYR A 139 6.61 -15.67 -2.15
C TYR A 139 5.78 -16.01 -3.39
N GLU A 140 5.44 -15.02 -4.22
CA GLU A 140 4.66 -15.18 -5.45
C GLU A 140 5.33 -16.14 -6.45
N SER A 141 6.64 -16.34 -6.37
CA SER A 141 7.38 -17.29 -7.21
C SER A 141 7.36 -18.76 -6.73
N THR A 142 6.77 -19.03 -5.57
CA THR A 142 6.76 -20.38 -4.96
C THR A 142 5.59 -21.24 -5.44
N SER A 143 5.70 -22.56 -5.32
CA SER A 143 4.57 -23.47 -5.55
C SER A 143 3.45 -23.25 -4.54
N ASP A 144 3.80 -22.93 -3.30
CA ASP A 144 2.82 -22.69 -2.22
C ASP A 144 1.91 -21.50 -2.56
N ALA A 145 2.46 -20.43 -3.14
CA ALA A 145 1.66 -19.31 -3.63
C ALA A 145 0.73 -19.73 -4.78
N ALA A 146 1.22 -20.53 -5.73
CA ALA A 146 0.40 -21.02 -6.83
C ALA A 146 -0.77 -21.88 -6.34
N ASP A 147 -0.52 -22.80 -5.40
CA ASP A 147 -1.54 -23.65 -4.81
C ASP A 147 -2.58 -22.83 -4.03
N PHE A 148 -2.13 -21.83 -3.25
CA PHE A 148 -3.01 -20.92 -2.53
C PHE A 148 -3.98 -20.20 -3.46
N PHE A 149 -3.52 -19.67 -4.61
CA PHE A 149 -4.39 -18.96 -5.54
C PHE A 149 -5.40 -19.89 -6.23
N VAL A 150 -5.03 -21.14 -6.53
CA VAL A 150 -5.96 -22.16 -7.04
C VAL A 150 -7.05 -22.48 -6.00
N GLU A 151 -6.68 -22.64 -4.73
CA GLU A 151 -7.63 -22.86 -3.63
C GLU A 151 -8.55 -21.64 -3.41
N ALA A 152 -7.98 -20.43 -3.42
CA ALA A 152 -8.70 -19.17 -3.30
C ALA A 152 -9.76 -18.99 -4.41
N GLU A 153 -9.40 -19.26 -5.67
CA GLU A 153 -10.29 -19.16 -6.83
C GLU A 153 -11.40 -20.22 -6.84
N SER A 154 -11.11 -21.41 -6.31
CA SER A 154 -12.08 -22.51 -6.21
C SER A 154 -13.03 -22.38 -5.01
N SER A 155 -12.72 -21.50 -4.06
CA SER A 155 -13.62 -21.16 -2.96
C SER A 155 -14.72 -20.17 -3.43
N ASP A 156 -15.98 -20.39 -3.03
CA ASP A 156 -17.13 -19.49 -3.31
C ASP A 156 -17.01 -18.10 -2.65
N SER A 157 -15.86 -17.77 -2.06
CA SER A 157 -15.59 -16.50 -1.40
C SER A 157 -15.14 -15.45 -2.42
N GLN A 158 -16.03 -14.50 -2.74
CA GLN A 158 -15.66 -13.29 -3.52
C GLN A 158 -14.49 -12.50 -2.90
N ALA A 159 -14.15 -12.72 -1.62
CA ALA A 159 -13.11 -11.99 -0.90
C ALA A 159 -11.67 -12.46 -1.21
N LEU A 160 -11.48 -13.62 -1.84
CA LEU A 160 -10.15 -14.19 -2.12
C LEU A 160 -9.68 -14.03 -3.56
N ARG A 161 -10.47 -13.39 -4.43
CA ARG A 161 -10.05 -13.09 -5.79
C ARG A 161 -9.01 -11.98 -5.76
N PRO A 162 -7.76 -12.22 -6.15
CA PRO A 162 -6.79 -11.13 -6.21
C PRO A 162 -7.19 -10.22 -7.38
N ASN A 163 -7.74 -9.04 -7.06
CA ASN A 163 -7.77 -7.93 -8.01
C ASN A 163 -6.33 -7.41 -8.14
N PHE A 164 -5.49 -8.15 -8.85
CA PHE A 164 -4.22 -7.62 -9.32
C PHE A 164 -4.56 -6.51 -10.31
N ILE A 165 -4.35 -5.25 -9.88
CA ILE A 165 -4.37 -4.08 -10.78
C ILE A 165 -3.37 -4.29 -11.95
N VAL A 166 -2.42 -5.22 -11.81
CA VAL A 166 -1.38 -5.52 -12.80
C VAL A 166 -1.77 -6.63 -13.80
N SER A 167 -2.74 -7.51 -13.51
CA SER A 167 -3.06 -8.61 -14.45
C SER A 167 -3.93 -8.18 -15.63
N GLU A 168 -4.58 -7.00 -15.58
CA GLU A 168 -5.26 -6.42 -16.74
C GLU A 168 -4.31 -5.66 -17.69
N LEU A 169 -3.04 -5.45 -17.32
CA LEU A 169 -2.05 -4.75 -18.14
C LEU A 169 -1.48 -5.58 -19.31
N HIS A 170 -1.74 -6.89 -19.36
CA HIS A 170 -1.25 -7.77 -20.45
C HIS A 170 -2.33 -8.05 -21.52
N GLY A 171 -3.48 -7.39 -21.46
CA GLY A 171 -4.65 -7.70 -22.27
C GLY A 171 -5.05 -6.69 -23.37
N ILE A 172 -4.29 -5.61 -23.57
CA ILE A 172 -4.56 -4.65 -24.66
C ILE A 172 -3.35 -4.62 -25.58
N ALA A 173 -3.40 -5.49 -26.60
CA ALA A 173 -2.65 -5.38 -27.84
C ALA A 173 -3.62 -5.08 -28.99
#